data_AF-A0A7Y5VRM4-F1
#
_entry.id   AF-A0A7Y5VRM4-F1
#
_cell.length_a   1.000
_cell.length_b   1.000
_cell.length_c   1.000
_cell.angle_alpha   90.00
_cell.angle_beta   90.00
_cell.angle_gamma   90.00
#
_symmetry.space_group_name_H-M   'P 1'
#
loop_
_entity.id
_entity.type
_entity.pdbx_description
1 polymer ?
#
loop_
_entity_poly.entity_id
_entity_poly.type
_entity_poly.pdbx_seq_one_letter_code
_entity_poly.pdbx_strand_id
1 'polypeptide(L)'
;MWSDYVALPTAVAALAALIARRRLPGAWGAGLFVAGASVTALLLYHRWGWRAPGDVEFVWLRVSSALSALWAVCAWAARRDHPADRAHEHRAGDAASTHHDSAHAPRPAPVTGTAAAFRGGALFFGVFAAFLIIWITFEHVLQRLLDADFPYHHLPQQPTNFLALATAMIFWRMSVRDRLQPVLSLTLAALFIVWQSLTISGSILWEPSELLLPATGWRPAWWTWTLNMQAGMAATLVVAAWLRDRRFRRRRASAWPKKLERLLTGYPAWPGFEELLAMIAAHVLILAVYHAVRPGLVQTPLGWFSATSAMAAGAACFFSAYRKWNSNIAGLGLALLTAVAVTLAVMLVADDPAAEHMRRLPVLLNAAALALAVMSFFYYWLPGVWEQQLRDGVAWTTTGRLIGYTRRAGFMIAALGVLVAFNMTTWPGGRMSFGPDNTPARWIAGLAGLLLLAIVTGGFALKRRDAPLATLCVASLAGMVLFAFIRWPHSDLRGWIAQNAAVVLAGAALIVLLAAEWLPRTRAEPFAPSLWISAAMLLPAAALLQCTGRLAGGWVRPLTFAILGIVYVVAGARQRRRLLLIPAAALFLACGALLLRRWPMDWAARLTS
;
A
#
# COMPACT_ATOMS: atom_id res chain seq x y z
N MET A 1 -23.05 -17.22 25.20
CA MET A 1 -24.00 -16.76 26.23
C MET A 1 -23.41 -16.78 27.65
N TRP A 2 -22.66 -17.81 28.07
CA TRP A 2 -21.96 -17.84 29.38
C TRP A 2 -20.76 -16.85 29.52
N SER A 3 -20.41 -16.13 28.46
CA SER A 3 -19.21 -15.26 28.37
C SER A 3 -19.38 -13.87 29.00
N ASP A 4 -20.60 -13.31 28.99
CA ASP A 4 -20.87 -11.98 29.57
C ASP A 4 -20.87 -12.03 31.11
N TYR A 5 -21.01 -13.22 31.67
CA TYR A 5 -20.97 -13.51 33.11
C TYR A 5 -19.56 -13.55 33.72
N VAL A 6 -18.49 -13.25 32.98
CA VAL A 6 -17.13 -13.17 33.57
C VAL A 6 -16.59 -11.75 33.51
N ALA A 7 -16.64 -11.09 32.35
CA ALA A 7 -16.16 -9.72 32.18
C ALA A 7 -16.88 -8.74 33.10
N LEU A 8 -18.21 -8.86 33.19
CA LEU A 8 -19.05 -8.03 34.06
C LEU A 8 -18.71 -8.23 35.55
N PRO A 9 -18.68 -9.45 36.13
CA PRO A 9 -18.26 -9.62 37.51
C PRO A 9 -16.78 -9.32 37.76
N THR A 10 -15.86 -9.43 36.79
CA THR A 10 -14.49 -8.89 36.98
C THR A 10 -14.49 -7.37 37.06
N ALA A 11 -15.27 -6.68 36.22
CA ALA A 11 -15.41 -5.23 36.29
C ALA A 11 -16.13 -4.80 37.59
N VAL A 12 -17.15 -5.53 38.02
CA VAL A 12 -17.89 -5.30 39.28
C VAL A 12 -17.03 -5.64 40.50
N ALA A 13 -16.25 -6.72 40.48
CA ALA A 13 -15.30 -7.07 41.54
C ALA A 13 -14.14 -6.07 41.60
N ALA A 14 -13.66 -5.59 40.44
CA ALA A 14 -12.71 -4.51 40.35
C ALA A 14 -13.27 -3.21 40.97
N LEU A 15 -14.52 -2.88 40.67
CA LEU A 15 -15.24 -1.73 41.24
C LEU A 15 -15.45 -1.91 42.77
N ALA A 16 -15.84 -3.11 43.20
CA ALA A 16 -16.07 -3.46 44.60
C ALA A 16 -14.77 -3.44 45.43
N ALA A 17 -13.67 -3.96 44.89
CA ALA A 17 -12.33 -3.85 45.48
C ALA A 17 -11.89 -2.38 45.59
N LEU A 18 -12.23 -1.55 44.61
CA LEU A 18 -12.01 -0.10 44.65
C LEU A 18 -12.85 0.63 45.69
N ILE A 19 -14.08 0.17 45.92
CA ILE A 19 -14.95 0.70 46.98
C ILE A 19 -14.42 0.26 48.36
N ALA A 20 -13.98 -0.99 48.50
CA ALA A 20 -13.39 -1.55 49.72
C ALA A 20 -12.03 -0.91 50.06
N ARG A 21 -11.28 -0.41 49.07
CA ARG A 21 -10.02 0.35 49.23
C ARG A 21 -10.15 1.54 50.18
N ARG A 22 -11.34 2.11 50.39
CA ARG A 22 -11.59 3.16 51.39
C ARG A 22 -11.18 2.76 52.82
N ARG A 23 -10.99 1.47 53.10
CA ARG A 23 -10.67 0.93 54.42
C ARG A 23 -9.26 0.33 54.55
N LEU A 24 -8.45 0.32 53.48
CA LEU A 24 -7.12 -0.31 53.47
C LEU A 24 -5.99 0.71 53.32
N PRO A 25 -4.86 0.54 54.04
CA PRO A 25 -3.70 1.44 53.94
C PRO A 25 -3.11 1.46 52.53
N GLY A 26 -2.78 2.68 52.07
CA GLY A 26 -2.77 3.08 50.66
C GLY A 26 -1.91 2.29 49.67
N ALA A 27 -0.89 1.55 50.12
CA ALA A 27 0.00 0.77 49.27
C ALA A 27 -0.54 -0.63 48.90
N TRP A 28 -1.33 -1.25 49.79
CA TRP A 28 -1.72 -2.65 49.66
C TRP A 28 -2.89 -2.85 48.70
N GLY A 29 -3.81 -1.87 48.64
CA GLY A 29 -4.98 -1.96 47.77
C GLY A 29 -4.66 -1.96 46.27
N ALA A 30 -3.61 -1.24 45.86
CA ALA A 30 -3.15 -1.22 44.47
C ALA A 30 -2.48 -2.54 44.07
N GLY A 31 -1.60 -3.05 44.94
CA GLY A 31 -0.92 -4.33 44.74
C GLY A 31 -1.89 -5.51 44.73
N LEU A 32 -2.87 -5.56 45.63
CA LEU A 32 -3.89 -6.60 45.68
C LEU A 32 -4.83 -6.56 44.47
N PHE A 33 -5.16 -5.36 43.97
CA PHE A 33 -5.95 -5.20 42.76
C PHE A 33 -5.20 -5.73 41.53
N VAL A 34 -3.95 -5.31 41.33
CA VAL A 34 -3.11 -5.76 40.21
C VAL A 34 -2.83 -7.26 40.32
N ALA A 35 -2.54 -7.78 41.52
CA ALA A 35 -2.34 -9.21 41.74
C ALA A 35 -3.62 -10.01 41.46
N GLY A 36 -4.78 -9.59 41.97
CA GLY A 36 -6.07 -10.27 41.73
C GLY A 36 -6.48 -10.25 40.25
N ALA A 37 -6.23 -9.14 39.58
CA ALA A 37 -6.40 -8.96 38.15
C ALA A 37 -5.50 -9.90 37.31
N SER A 38 -4.20 -9.94 37.63
CA SER A 38 -3.23 -10.82 36.99
C SER A 38 -3.53 -12.30 37.24
N VAL A 39 -3.91 -12.66 38.48
CA VAL A 39 -4.32 -14.03 38.83
C VAL A 39 -5.60 -14.43 38.11
N THR A 40 -6.57 -13.52 37.96
CA THR A 40 -7.80 -13.81 37.21
C THR A 40 -7.52 -14.03 35.72
N ALA A 41 -6.64 -13.20 35.13
CA ALA A 41 -6.19 -13.39 33.74
C ALA A 41 -5.42 -14.71 33.57
N LEU A 42 -4.55 -15.07 34.52
CA LEU A 42 -3.78 -16.32 34.54
C LEU A 42 -4.68 -17.56 34.72
N LEU A 43 -5.67 -17.48 35.60
CA LEU A 43 -6.64 -18.56 35.84
C LEU A 43 -7.56 -18.76 34.63
N LEU A 44 -7.96 -17.68 33.96
CA LEU A 44 -8.68 -17.75 32.69
C LEU A 44 -7.83 -18.40 31.60
N TYR A 45 -6.55 -18.04 31.51
CA TYR A 45 -5.60 -18.66 30.60
C TYR A 45 -5.42 -20.16 30.87
N HIS A 46 -5.16 -20.53 32.13
CA HIS A 46 -4.87 -21.90 32.51
C HIS A 46 -6.08 -22.83 32.40
N ARG A 47 -7.29 -22.37 32.78
CA ARG A 47 -8.49 -23.22 32.78
C ARG A 47 -9.04 -23.50 31.37
N TRP A 48 -8.78 -22.61 30.42
CA TRP A 48 -9.38 -22.66 29.09
C TRP A 48 -8.38 -22.97 27.97
N GLY A 49 -7.11 -22.56 28.10
CA GLY A 49 -6.09 -22.80 27.07
C GLY A 49 -5.69 -24.27 26.90
N TRP A 50 -6.03 -25.14 27.85
CA TRP A 50 -5.66 -26.56 27.83
C TRP A 50 -6.76 -27.50 27.30
N ARG A 51 -8.00 -27.03 27.14
CA ARG A 51 -9.14 -27.96 26.88
C ARG A 51 -9.50 -28.15 25.41
N ALA A 52 -9.07 -27.26 24.51
CA ALA A 52 -9.17 -27.49 23.07
C ALA A 52 -8.19 -26.58 22.31
N PRO A 53 -7.42 -27.08 21.34
CA PRO A 53 -6.52 -26.25 20.51
C PRO A 53 -7.25 -25.17 19.69
N GLY A 54 -8.58 -25.28 19.50
CA GLY A 54 -9.42 -24.23 18.89
C GLY A 54 -9.89 -23.12 19.85
N ASP A 55 -9.73 -23.28 21.17
CA ASP A 55 -10.22 -22.30 22.16
C ASP A 55 -9.16 -21.26 22.56
N VAL A 56 -7.93 -21.40 22.08
CA VAL A 56 -6.79 -20.52 22.44
C VAL A 56 -7.08 -19.07 22.06
N GLU A 57 -7.70 -18.82 20.91
CA GLU A 57 -8.09 -17.47 20.48
C GLU A 57 -9.14 -16.84 21.42
N PHE A 58 -10.14 -17.61 21.85
CA PHE A 58 -11.15 -17.17 22.80
C PHE A 58 -10.54 -16.76 24.15
N VAL A 59 -9.49 -17.45 24.58
CA VAL A 59 -8.75 -17.12 25.80
C VAL A 59 -8.03 -15.78 25.66
N TRP A 60 -7.31 -15.57 24.57
CA TRP A 60 -6.58 -14.31 24.34
C TRP A 60 -7.52 -13.10 24.25
N LEU A 61 -8.68 -13.26 23.62
CA LEU A 61 -9.69 -12.22 23.58
C LEU A 61 -10.20 -11.85 24.97
N ARG A 62 -10.49 -12.82 25.85
CA ARG A 62 -10.94 -12.54 27.21
C ARG A 62 -9.87 -11.90 28.07
N VAL A 63 -8.62 -12.35 27.91
CA VAL A 63 -7.45 -11.71 28.54
C VAL A 63 -7.39 -10.25 28.10
N SER A 64 -7.53 -9.95 26.80
CA SER A 64 -7.55 -8.57 26.31
C SER A 64 -8.71 -7.72 26.87
N SER A 65 -9.91 -8.29 27.03
CA SER A 65 -11.08 -7.63 27.65
C SER A 65 -10.80 -7.24 29.10
N ALA A 66 -10.29 -8.20 29.87
CA ALA A 66 -9.97 -8.01 31.28
C ALA A 66 -8.89 -6.94 31.44
N LEU A 67 -7.81 -7.02 30.66
CA LEU A 67 -6.72 -6.05 30.65
C LEU A 67 -7.21 -4.64 30.28
N SER A 68 -8.12 -4.51 29.32
CA SER A 68 -8.70 -3.23 28.93
C SER A 68 -9.57 -2.62 30.04
N ALA A 69 -10.36 -3.45 30.73
CA ALA A 69 -11.14 -3.02 31.90
C ALA A 69 -10.22 -2.59 33.06
N LEU A 70 -9.18 -3.38 33.33
CA LEU A 70 -8.17 -3.08 34.36
C LEU A 70 -7.40 -1.81 34.05
N TRP A 71 -7.04 -1.59 32.79
CA TRP A 71 -6.45 -0.34 32.33
C TRP A 71 -7.34 0.87 32.65
N ALA A 72 -8.62 0.79 32.27
CA ALA A 72 -9.59 1.87 32.52
C ALA A 72 -9.71 2.20 34.01
N VAL A 73 -9.76 1.15 34.84
CA VAL A 73 -9.87 1.26 36.29
C VAL A 73 -8.60 1.84 36.92
N CYS A 74 -7.42 1.33 36.56
CA CYS A 74 -6.13 1.83 37.05
C CYS A 74 -5.89 3.29 36.63
N ALA A 75 -6.23 3.65 35.40
CA ALA A 75 -6.11 5.02 34.89
C ALA A 75 -7.03 6.00 35.64
N TRP A 76 -8.26 5.58 35.96
CA TRP A 76 -9.18 6.37 36.78
C TRP A 76 -8.68 6.52 38.22
N ALA A 77 -8.20 5.44 38.83
CA ALA A 77 -7.71 5.43 40.21
C ALA A 77 -6.45 6.30 40.40
N ALA A 78 -5.45 6.19 39.50
CA ALA A 78 -4.22 6.99 39.52
C ALA A 78 -4.47 8.51 39.57
N ARG A 79 -5.64 8.93 39.08
CA ARG A 79 -5.99 10.32 38.86
C ARG A 79 -6.90 10.91 39.94
N ARG A 80 -7.60 10.07 40.71
CA ARG A 80 -8.33 10.52 41.91
C ARG A 80 -7.37 10.92 43.03
N ASP A 81 -6.19 10.31 43.06
CA ASP A 81 -5.18 10.48 44.11
C ASP A 81 -4.22 11.67 43.86
N HIS A 82 -4.34 12.40 42.74
CA HIS A 82 -3.58 13.63 42.43
C HIS A 82 -4.48 14.88 42.36
N PRO A 83 -4.94 15.43 43.51
CA PRO A 83 -5.61 16.74 43.55
C PRO A 83 -4.65 17.91 43.27
N ALA A 84 -3.35 17.75 43.54
CA ALA A 84 -2.33 18.80 43.36
C ALA A 84 -2.11 19.24 41.89
N ASP A 85 -2.28 18.33 40.92
CA ASP A 85 -2.12 18.66 39.49
C ASP A 85 -3.24 19.60 38.99
N ARG A 86 -4.44 19.55 39.59
CA ARG A 86 -5.54 20.47 39.25
C ARG A 86 -5.26 21.90 39.69
N ALA A 87 -4.51 22.08 40.78
CA ALA A 87 -4.13 23.40 41.27
C ALA A 87 -3.02 24.03 40.42
N HIS A 88 -2.09 23.22 39.91
CA HIS A 88 -1.03 23.69 39.02
C HIS A 88 -1.52 24.01 37.59
N GLU A 89 -2.46 23.25 37.01
CA GLU A 89 -3.04 23.58 35.70
C GLU A 89 -3.82 24.90 35.70
N HIS A 90 -4.53 25.22 36.79
CA HIS A 90 -5.19 26.52 36.93
C HIS A 90 -4.18 27.67 37.03
N ARG A 91 -3.08 27.51 37.77
CA ARG A 91 -2.04 28.55 37.89
C ARG A 91 -1.19 28.71 36.63
N ALA A 92 -0.88 27.62 35.91
CA ALA A 92 -0.10 27.68 34.67
C ALA A 92 -0.88 28.32 33.51
N GLY A 93 -2.22 28.24 33.54
CA GLY A 93 -3.09 28.95 32.59
C GLY A 93 -3.08 30.48 32.78
N ASP A 94 -2.89 30.94 34.02
CA ASP A 94 -2.85 32.37 34.37
C ASP A 94 -1.41 32.95 34.33
N ALA A 95 -0.38 32.14 34.60
CA ALA A 95 1.03 32.58 34.59
C ALA A 95 1.67 32.64 33.19
N ALA A 96 1.03 32.05 32.16
CA ALA A 96 1.53 32.14 30.78
C ALA A 96 1.40 33.56 30.17
N SER A 97 0.74 34.50 30.86
CA SER A 97 0.66 35.91 30.46
C SER A 97 1.69 36.83 31.14
N THR A 98 2.43 36.33 32.13
CA THR A 98 3.44 37.11 32.88
C THR A 98 4.83 36.49 32.69
N HIS A 99 5.38 36.73 31.50
CA HIS A 99 6.75 36.36 31.15
C HIS A 99 7.73 37.35 31.82
N HIS A 100 8.25 37.06 33.02
CA HIS A 100 9.62 37.50 33.33
C HIS A 100 10.43 36.75 34.40
N ASP A 101 9.86 36.00 35.35
CA ASP A 101 10.70 35.37 36.40
C ASP A 101 10.57 33.84 36.43
N SER A 102 11.44 33.15 35.68
CA SER A 102 11.47 31.67 35.58
C SER A 102 12.53 30.98 36.46
N ALA A 103 13.16 31.68 37.41
CA ALA A 103 14.27 31.13 38.19
C ALA A 103 13.85 30.18 39.34
N HIS A 104 12.57 30.13 39.73
CA HIS A 104 12.11 29.34 40.88
C HIS A 104 10.92 28.44 40.53
N ALA A 105 11.07 27.59 39.52
CA ALA A 105 10.12 26.50 39.30
C ALA A 105 10.21 25.50 40.48
N PRO A 106 9.15 25.32 41.30
CA PRO A 106 9.18 24.38 42.40
C PRO A 106 9.45 22.97 41.87
N ARG A 107 10.42 22.27 42.50
CA ARG A 107 10.72 20.86 42.18
C ARG A 107 9.43 20.04 42.28
N PRO A 108 9.11 19.22 41.25
CA PRO A 108 7.91 18.39 41.28
C PRO A 108 7.94 17.51 42.53
N ALA A 109 6.88 17.56 43.33
CA ALA A 109 6.75 16.72 44.51
C ALA A 109 6.90 15.24 44.10
N PRO A 110 7.63 14.42 44.88
CA PRO A 110 7.83 13.02 44.57
C PRO A 110 6.46 12.33 44.42
N VAL A 111 6.23 11.77 43.23
CA VAL A 111 5.02 10.99 42.93
C VAL A 111 4.96 9.86 43.94
N THR A 112 3.89 9.80 44.74
CA THR A 112 3.69 8.74 45.74
C THR A 112 3.71 7.38 45.03
N GLY A 113 4.34 6.37 45.65
CA GLY A 113 4.59 5.06 45.02
C GLY A 113 3.34 4.36 44.48
N THR A 114 2.17 4.66 45.04
CA THR A 114 0.87 4.11 44.62
C THR A 114 0.38 4.69 43.31
N ALA A 115 0.48 6.00 43.12
CA ALA A 115 0.11 6.67 41.87
C ALA A 115 1.05 6.23 40.72
N ALA A 116 2.34 6.07 41.03
CA ALA A 116 3.32 5.52 40.09
C ALA A 116 2.98 4.07 39.71
N ALA A 117 2.62 3.22 40.67
CA ALA A 117 2.22 1.83 40.42
C ALA A 117 0.96 1.73 39.55
N PHE A 118 -0.08 2.54 39.81
CA PHE A 118 -1.28 2.55 38.97
C PHE A 118 -1.02 3.09 37.56
N ARG A 119 -0.15 4.11 37.41
CA ARG A 119 0.27 4.58 36.08
C ARG A 119 1.05 3.52 35.32
N GLY A 120 1.99 2.85 35.98
CA GLY A 120 2.77 1.75 35.40
C GLY A 120 1.89 0.56 34.99
N GLY A 121 0.98 0.13 35.88
CA GLY A 121 0.01 -0.92 35.59
C GLY A 121 -0.95 -0.55 34.46
N ALA A 122 -1.44 0.70 34.44
CA ALA A 122 -2.26 1.18 33.34
C ALA A 122 -1.49 1.14 32.01
N LEU A 123 -0.25 1.62 31.97
CA LEU A 123 0.55 1.61 30.74
C LEU A 123 0.82 0.18 30.27
N PHE A 124 1.21 -0.72 31.17
CA PHE A 124 1.46 -2.13 30.86
C PHE A 124 0.20 -2.83 30.31
N PHE A 125 -0.92 -2.76 31.03
CA PHE A 125 -2.16 -3.41 30.62
C PHE A 125 -2.73 -2.82 29.33
N GLY A 126 -2.65 -1.50 29.15
CA GLY A 126 -3.08 -0.82 27.93
C GLY A 126 -2.24 -1.22 26.71
N VAL A 127 -0.91 -1.22 26.83
CA VAL A 127 0.01 -1.63 25.74
C VAL A 127 -0.18 -3.10 25.39
N PHE A 128 -0.28 -3.97 26.41
CA PHE A 128 -0.43 -5.40 26.18
C PHE A 128 -1.79 -5.75 25.57
N ALA A 129 -2.89 -5.12 26.04
CA ALA A 129 -4.20 -5.26 25.42
C ALA A 129 -4.22 -4.77 23.96
N ALA A 130 -3.61 -3.61 23.69
CA ALA A 130 -3.50 -3.09 22.33
C ALA A 130 -2.70 -4.03 21.42
N PHE A 131 -1.57 -4.56 21.91
CA PHE A 131 -0.76 -5.53 21.17
C PHE A 131 -1.55 -6.79 20.83
N LEU A 132 -2.25 -7.40 21.80
CA LEU A 132 -3.09 -8.58 21.58
C LEU A 132 -4.21 -8.30 20.56
N ILE A 133 -4.89 -7.16 20.66
CA ILE A 133 -5.95 -6.79 19.72
C ILE A 133 -5.38 -6.64 18.31
N ILE A 134 -4.24 -5.95 18.16
CA ILE A 134 -3.58 -5.77 16.87
C ILE A 134 -3.15 -7.12 16.29
N TRP A 135 -2.51 -7.97 17.09
CA TRP A 135 -2.05 -9.30 16.69
C TRP A 135 -3.21 -10.15 16.17
N ILE A 136 -4.26 -10.32 16.98
CA ILE A 136 -5.43 -11.13 16.65
C ILE A 136 -6.12 -10.58 15.39
N THR A 137 -6.30 -9.26 15.33
CA THR A 137 -6.94 -8.62 14.16
C THR A 137 -6.10 -8.83 12.89
N PHE A 138 -4.78 -8.70 13.00
CA PHE A 138 -3.86 -8.92 11.88
C PHE A 138 -3.90 -10.37 11.39
N GLU A 139 -3.84 -11.33 12.30
CA GLU A 139 -3.92 -12.76 11.99
C GLU A 139 -5.21 -13.10 11.24
N HIS A 140 -6.35 -12.62 11.72
CA HIS A 140 -7.65 -12.84 11.07
C HIS A 140 -7.77 -12.15 9.71
N VAL A 141 -7.25 -10.92 9.56
CA VAL A 141 -7.20 -10.24 8.26
C VAL A 141 -6.33 -11.03 7.29
N LEU A 142 -5.17 -11.51 7.73
CA LEU A 142 -4.25 -12.27 6.89
C LEU A 142 -4.86 -13.61 6.46
N GLN A 143 -5.45 -14.36 7.40
CA GLN A 143 -6.14 -15.61 7.12
C GLN A 143 -7.26 -15.40 6.10
N ARG A 144 -8.12 -14.38 6.28
CA ARG A 144 -9.22 -14.10 5.32
C ARG A 144 -8.76 -13.53 3.98
N LEU A 145 -7.56 -12.95 3.90
CA LEU A 145 -6.96 -12.51 2.64
C LEU A 145 -6.36 -13.69 1.86
N LEU A 146 -5.78 -14.66 2.57
CA LEU A 146 -5.17 -15.86 1.97
C LEU A 146 -6.21 -16.93 1.64
N ASP A 147 -7.26 -17.02 2.45
CA ASP A 147 -8.37 -17.96 2.31
C ASP A 147 -9.70 -17.20 2.45
N ALA A 148 -10.33 -16.93 1.31
CA ALA A 148 -11.60 -16.20 1.27
C ALA A 148 -12.75 -16.99 1.91
N ASP A 149 -12.61 -18.32 2.00
CA ASP A 149 -13.60 -19.25 2.53
C ASP A 149 -13.40 -19.54 4.03
N PHE A 150 -12.40 -18.91 4.66
CA PHE A 150 -12.13 -19.08 6.08
C PHE A 150 -13.40 -18.81 6.92
N PRO A 151 -13.94 -19.83 7.61
CA PRO A 151 -15.32 -19.82 8.09
C PRO A 151 -15.55 -18.75 9.15
N TYR A 152 -16.64 -18.00 8.95
CA TYR A 152 -17.09 -16.91 9.82
C TYR A 152 -17.34 -17.33 11.28
N HIS A 153 -17.65 -18.61 11.52
CA HIS A 153 -18.12 -19.13 12.81
C HIS A 153 -17.08 -19.09 13.94
N HIS A 154 -15.81 -18.81 13.65
CA HIS A 154 -14.76 -18.77 14.67
C HIS A 154 -14.48 -17.36 15.24
N LEU A 155 -15.03 -16.29 14.64
CA LEU A 155 -14.81 -14.94 15.16
C LEU A 155 -15.70 -14.68 16.40
N PRO A 156 -15.12 -14.45 17.60
CA PRO A 156 -15.91 -14.10 18.76
C PRO A 156 -16.61 -12.75 18.56
N GLN A 157 -17.94 -12.79 18.51
CA GLN A 157 -18.82 -11.61 18.46
C GLN A 157 -18.81 -10.85 19.80
N GLN A 158 -17.71 -10.17 20.13
CA GLN A 158 -17.60 -9.41 21.39
C GLN A 158 -17.34 -7.92 21.14
N PRO A 159 -18.38 -7.13 20.75
CA PRO A 159 -18.29 -5.66 20.70
C PRO A 159 -17.92 -5.03 22.06
N THR A 160 -18.04 -5.79 23.14
CA THR A 160 -17.75 -5.40 24.52
C THR A 160 -16.32 -4.88 24.70
N ASN A 161 -15.32 -5.40 23.97
CA ASN A 161 -13.93 -4.92 24.06
C ASN A 161 -13.78 -3.49 23.53
N PHE A 162 -14.40 -3.21 22.38
CA PHE A 162 -14.40 -1.88 21.79
C PHE A 162 -15.24 -0.90 22.60
N LEU A 163 -16.38 -1.35 23.14
CA LEU A 163 -17.19 -0.54 24.07
C LEU A 163 -16.41 -0.22 25.35
N ALA A 164 -15.69 -1.18 25.92
CA ALA A 164 -14.86 -0.96 27.11
C ALA A 164 -13.72 0.05 26.83
N LEU A 165 -13.01 -0.11 25.71
CA LEU A 165 -11.95 0.82 25.30
C LEU A 165 -12.49 2.22 24.97
N ALA A 166 -13.64 2.32 24.29
CA ALA A 166 -14.30 3.59 24.00
C ALA A 166 -14.75 4.29 25.29
N THR A 167 -15.33 3.53 26.22
CA THR A 167 -15.73 4.02 27.54
C THR A 167 -14.53 4.51 28.33
N ALA A 168 -13.44 3.74 28.36
CA ALA A 168 -12.17 4.13 28.98
C ALA A 168 -11.65 5.45 28.40
N MET A 169 -11.73 5.62 27.08
CA MET A 169 -11.30 6.84 26.39
C MET A 169 -12.22 8.03 26.67
N ILE A 170 -13.53 7.84 26.78
CA ILE A 170 -14.48 8.89 27.19
C ILE A 170 -14.17 9.34 28.62
N PHE A 171 -13.99 8.40 29.54
CA PHE A 171 -13.56 8.70 30.91
C PHE A 171 -12.23 9.44 30.93
N TRP A 172 -11.24 8.99 30.15
CA TRP A 172 -9.96 9.66 30.05
C TRP A 172 -10.09 11.09 29.51
N ARG A 173 -10.94 11.32 28.51
CA ARG A 173 -11.22 12.64 27.95
C ARG A 173 -11.96 13.58 28.90
N MET A 174 -12.94 13.07 29.65
CA MET A 174 -13.59 13.86 30.70
C MET A 174 -12.62 14.22 31.81
N SER A 175 -11.55 13.43 31.93
CA SER A 175 -10.55 13.60 32.95
C SER A 175 -9.47 14.63 32.52
N VAL A 176 -8.50 14.34 31.65
CA VAL A 176 -7.44 15.30 31.21
C VAL A 176 -7.72 15.69 29.77
N ARG A 177 -7.35 16.90 29.33
CA ARG A 177 -7.20 17.19 27.90
C ARG A 177 -5.76 16.90 27.47
N ASP A 178 -5.47 15.64 27.16
CA ASP A 178 -4.15 15.24 26.67
C ASP A 178 -4.06 15.42 25.13
N ARG A 179 -2.88 15.80 24.63
CA ARG A 179 -2.55 15.92 23.21
C ARG A 179 -2.56 14.57 22.49
N LEU A 180 -2.44 13.44 23.21
CA LEU A 180 -2.46 12.09 22.65
C LEU A 180 -3.87 11.53 22.37
N GLN A 181 -4.91 12.10 22.98
CA GLN A 181 -6.29 11.61 22.85
C GLN A 181 -6.80 11.50 21.40
N PRO A 182 -6.55 12.46 20.50
CA PRO A 182 -7.02 12.38 19.12
C PRO A 182 -6.42 11.19 18.36
N VAL A 183 -5.17 10.83 18.65
CA VAL A 183 -4.50 9.70 18.01
C VAL A 183 -5.11 8.40 18.49
N LEU A 184 -5.26 8.23 19.81
CA LEU A 184 -5.88 7.03 20.37
C LEU A 184 -7.35 6.89 19.93
N SER A 185 -8.07 8.00 19.78
CA SER A 185 -9.43 7.98 19.21
C SER A 185 -9.45 7.50 17.78
N LEU A 186 -8.49 7.95 16.97
CA LEU A 186 -8.36 7.55 15.58
C LEU A 186 -7.95 6.08 15.46
N THR A 187 -7.02 5.60 16.30
CA THR A 187 -6.61 4.19 16.35
C THR A 187 -7.77 3.28 16.72
N LEU A 188 -8.54 3.64 17.77
CA LEU A 188 -9.69 2.85 18.19
C LEU A 188 -10.80 2.83 17.13
N ALA A 189 -11.04 3.95 16.45
CA ALA A 189 -11.99 3.99 15.34
C ALA A 189 -11.55 3.04 14.20
N ALA A 190 -10.27 3.09 13.81
CA ALA A 190 -9.72 2.19 12.79
C ALA A 190 -9.85 0.71 13.22
N LEU A 191 -9.40 0.34 14.42
CA LEU A 191 -9.51 -1.04 14.91
C LEU A 191 -10.97 -1.52 14.99
N PHE A 192 -11.88 -0.65 15.41
CA PHE A 192 -13.32 -0.95 15.43
C PHE A 192 -13.86 -1.23 14.04
N ILE A 193 -13.43 -0.47 13.03
CA ILE A 193 -13.80 -0.71 11.63
C ILE A 193 -13.26 -2.04 11.13
N VAL A 194 -12.00 -2.37 11.44
CA VAL A 194 -11.44 -3.67 11.04
C VAL A 194 -12.24 -4.79 11.66
N TRP A 195 -12.51 -4.72 12.97
CA TRP A 195 -13.33 -5.71 13.66
C TRP A 195 -14.75 -5.81 13.07
N GLN A 196 -15.45 -4.69 12.89
CA GLN A 196 -16.77 -4.63 12.24
C GLN A 196 -16.76 -5.19 10.80
N SER A 197 -15.63 -5.11 10.12
CA SER A 197 -15.50 -5.66 8.78
C SER A 197 -15.31 -7.16 8.84
N LEU A 198 -14.47 -7.65 9.76
CA LEU A 198 -14.31 -9.08 9.99
C LEU A 198 -15.61 -9.76 10.41
N THR A 199 -16.55 -9.04 11.06
CA THR A 199 -17.88 -9.57 11.38
C THR A 199 -18.82 -9.72 10.16
N ILE A 200 -18.39 -9.37 8.95
CA ILE A 200 -19.17 -9.58 7.72
C ILE A 200 -18.78 -10.93 7.11
N SER A 201 -19.78 -11.77 6.78
CA SER A 201 -19.56 -13.05 6.11
C SER A 201 -18.96 -12.86 4.71
N GLY A 202 -18.07 -13.76 4.30
CA GLY A 202 -17.33 -13.67 3.04
C GLY A 202 -18.04 -14.29 1.83
N SER A 203 -19.03 -15.17 2.06
CA SER A 203 -19.60 -16.01 1.01
C SER A 203 -20.75 -15.33 0.26
N ILE A 204 -20.43 -14.74 -0.89
CA ILE A 204 -21.42 -14.39 -1.91
C ILE A 204 -21.46 -15.47 -3.01
N LEU A 205 -20.48 -16.37 -3.05
CA LEU A 205 -20.17 -17.05 -4.31
C LEU A 205 -20.52 -18.53 -4.43
N TRP A 206 -20.80 -19.32 -3.37
CA TRP A 206 -20.83 -20.79 -3.58
C TRP A 206 -21.90 -21.64 -2.88
N GLU A 207 -22.62 -21.17 -1.87
CA GLU A 207 -23.67 -22.00 -1.25
C GLU A 207 -25.04 -21.29 -1.16
N PRO A 208 -25.99 -21.64 -2.04
CA PRO A 208 -27.40 -21.25 -1.90
C PRO A 208 -28.08 -21.84 -0.66
N SER A 209 -27.48 -22.87 -0.03
CA SER A 209 -28.06 -23.61 1.09
C SER A 209 -27.87 -22.97 2.46
N GLU A 210 -26.94 -22.03 2.64
CA GLU A 210 -26.74 -21.31 3.91
C GLU A 210 -27.50 -19.96 3.96
N LEU A 211 -28.71 -19.95 3.40
CA LEU A 211 -29.75 -18.92 3.61
C LEU A 211 -30.28 -18.86 5.07
N LEU A 212 -29.54 -19.44 6.03
CA LEU A 212 -29.90 -19.42 7.45
C LEU A 212 -29.47 -18.09 8.08
N LEU A 213 -30.42 -17.16 7.98
CA LEU A 213 -30.68 -16.02 8.87
C LEU A 213 -29.70 -14.83 8.77
N PRO A 214 -30.11 -13.75 8.10
CA PRO A 214 -29.36 -12.51 8.14
C PRO A 214 -29.61 -11.84 9.49
N ALA A 215 -28.63 -11.88 10.38
CA ALA A 215 -28.61 -10.96 11.53
C ALA A 215 -28.62 -9.48 11.08
N THR A 216 -28.44 -9.20 9.78
CA THR A 216 -28.55 -7.86 9.16
C THR A 216 -29.20 -7.92 7.77
N GLY A 217 -30.50 -8.22 7.67
CA GLY A 217 -31.25 -8.32 6.39
C GLY A 217 -31.30 -7.05 5.51
N TRP A 218 -30.64 -5.97 5.91
CA TRP A 218 -30.55 -4.71 5.17
C TRP A 218 -29.29 -4.60 4.30
N ARG A 219 -28.33 -5.54 4.43
CA ARG A 219 -27.06 -5.46 3.70
C ARG A 219 -27.22 -6.02 2.28
N PRO A 220 -26.89 -5.25 1.24
CA PRO A 220 -26.97 -5.75 -0.12
C PRO A 220 -25.87 -6.78 -0.38
N ALA A 221 -26.13 -7.72 -1.29
CA ALA A 221 -25.22 -8.83 -1.59
C ALA A 221 -23.82 -8.39 -2.05
N TRP A 222 -23.67 -7.17 -2.58
CA TRP A 222 -22.37 -6.62 -3.00
C TRP A 222 -21.55 -6.00 -1.85
N TRP A 223 -22.12 -5.89 -0.64
CA TRP A 223 -21.46 -5.30 0.52
C TRP A 223 -20.52 -6.30 1.19
N THR A 224 -19.28 -6.33 0.72
CA THR A 224 -18.25 -7.25 1.21
C THR A 224 -17.53 -6.70 2.44
N TRP A 225 -16.88 -7.58 3.21
CA TRP A 225 -16.08 -7.18 4.38
C TRP A 225 -14.94 -6.21 4.02
N THR A 226 -14.24 -6.45 2.90
CA THR A 226 -13.16 -5.57 2.42
C THR A 226 -13.67 -4.19 2.01
N LEU A 227 -14.85 -4.13 1.38
CA LEU A 227 -15.49 -2.86 1.02
C LEU A 227 -15.91 -2.08 2.26
N ASN A 228 -16.49 -2.75 3.26
CA ASN A 228 -16.83 -2.14 4.54
C ASN A 228 -15.59 -1.59 5.25
N MET A 229 -14.48 -2.33 5.22
CA MET A 229 -13.21 -1.91 5.78
C MET A 229 -12.70 -0.66 5.06
N GLN A 230 -12.70 -0.66 3.72
CA GLN A 230 -12.25 0.48 2.92
C GLN A 230 -13.11 1.73 3.18
N ALA A 231 -14.43 1.58 3.13
CA ALA A 231 -15.39 2.67 3.35
C ALA A 231 -15.32 3.23 4.77
N GLY A 232 -15.25 2.37 5.77
CA GLY A 232 -15.10 2.78 7.17
C GLY A 232 -13.79 3.54 7.42
N MET A 233 -12.67 3.06 6.87
CA MET A 233 -11.38 3.74 6.97
C MET A 233 -11.39 5.10 6.27
N ALA A 234 -11.97 5.18 5.08
CA ALA A 234 -12.15 6.44 4.35
C ALA A 234 -13.03 7.43 5.13
N ALA A 235 -14.16 6.98 5.67
CA ALA A 235 -15.04 7.79 6.52
C ALA A 235 -14.29 8.29 7.76
N THR A 236 -13.46 7.45 8.37
CA THR A 236 -12.64 7.83 9.52
C THR A 236 -11.64 8.94 9.18
N LEU A 237 -10.98 8.88 8.02
CA LEU A 237 -10.10 9.96 7.55
C LEU A 237 -10.88 11.27 7.35
N VAL A 238 -12.04 11.21 6.69
CA VAL A 238 -12.89 12.38 6.43
C VAL A 238 -13.37 13.01 7.74
N VAL A 239 -13.89 12.19 8.67
CA VAL A 239 -14.36 12.64 9.98
C VAL A 239 -13.21 13.22 10.79
N ALA A 240 -12.03 12.60 10.78
CA ALA A 240 -10.85 13.10 11.48
C ALA A 240 -10.41 14.47 10.94
N ALA A 241 -10.34 14.62 9.61
CA ALA A 241 -10.03 15.88 8.93
C ALA A 241 -11.07 16.97 9.26
N TRP A 242 -12.36 16.64 9.19
CA TRP A 242 -13.46 17.55 9.50
C TRP A 242 -13.47 17.99 10.97
N LEU A 243 -13.32 17.05 11.92
CA LEU A 243 -13.27 17.36 13.35
C LEU A 243 -12.08 18.26 13.70
N ARG A 244 -10.91 17.99 13.10
CA ARG A 244 -9.71 18.81 13.28
C ARG A 244 -9.93 20.23 12.75
N ASP A 245 -10.53 20.38 11.57
CA ASP A 245 -10.86 21.68 11.00
C ASP A 245 -11.93 22.44 11.81
N ARG A 246 -12.99 21.76 12.22
CA ARG A 246 -14.06 22.35 13.04
C ARG A 246 -13.50 22.87 14.36
N ARG A 247 -12.61 22.11 15.01
CA ARG A 247 -11.90 22.56 16.22
C ARG A 247 -11.03 23.78 15.95
N PHE A 248 -10.30 23.78 14.85
CA PHE A 248 -9.47 24.92 14.43
C PHE A 248 -10.31 26.19 14.20
N ARG A 249 -11.41 26.09 13.44
CA ARG A 249 -12.31 27.22 13.18
C ARG A 249 -12.97 27.73 14.46
N ARG A 250 -13.48 26.84 15.32
CA ARG A 250 -14.05 27.22 16.63
C ARG A 250 -13.03 27.95 17.51
N ARG A 251 -11.78 27.49 17.51
CA ARG A 251 -10.69 28.16 18.25
C ARG A 251 -10.43 29.56 17.71
N ARG A 252 -10.41 29.75 16.39
CA ARG A 252 -10.26 31.07 15.76
C ARG A 252 -11.46 31.99 16.03
N ALA A 253 -12.69 31.48 15.91
CA ALA A 253 -13.89 32.26 16.19
C ALA A 253 -13.94 32.73 17.65
N SER A 254 -13.59 31.87 18.60
CA SER A 254 -13.51 32.21 20.03
C SER A 254 -12.27 33.02 20.42
N ALA A 255 -11.35 33.27 19.49
CA ALA A 255 -10.20 34.14 19.73
C ALA A 255 -10.59 35.62 19.67
N TRP A 256 -11.60 35.98 18.88
CA TRP A 256 -12.08 37.36 18.79
C TRP A 256 -13.08 37.67 19.91
N PRO A 257 -13.04 38.87 20.53
CA PRO A 257 -12.02 39.91 20.41
C PRO A 257 -10.85 39.76 21.41
N LYS A 258 -10.99 38.91 22.44
CA LYS A 258 -10.16 38.97 23.65
C LYS A 258 -8.83 38.22 23.59
N LYS A 259 -8.58 37.37 22.59
CA LYS A 259 -7.43 36.44 22.53
C LYS A 259 -6.80 36.42 21.13
N LEU A 260 -6.47 37.60 20.59
CA LEU A 260 -5.90 37.79 19.25
C LEU A 260 -4.64 36.94 18.99
N GLU A 261 -3.81 36.72 20.01
CA GLU A 261 -2.66 35.81 19.98
C GLU A 261 -3.02 34.40 19.47
N ARG A 262 -4.24 33.91 19.74
CA ARG A 262 -4.71 32.59 19.27
C ARG A 262 -4.95 32.55 17.77
N LEU A 263 -5.10 33.69 17.09
CA LEU A 263 -5.22 33.76 15.63
C LEU A 263 -3.89 33.43 14.94
N LEU A 264 -2.77 33.76 15.60
CA LEU A 264 -1.40 33.45 15.16
C LEU A 264 -1.04 31.99 15.40
N THR A 265 -1.70 31.30 16.35
CA THR A 265 -1.42 29.89 16.62
C THR A 265 -1.76 28.99 15.41
N GLY A 266 -0.77 28.24 14.96
CA GLY A 266 -0.89 27.31 13.84
C GLY A 266 -1.86 26.16 14.08
N TYR A 267 -2.07 25.36 13.03
CA TYR A 267 -2.93 24.17 13.09
C TYR A 267 -2.45 23.21 14.20
N PRO A 268 -3.35 22.57 14.98
CA PRO A 268 -2.95 21.74 16.11
C PRO A 268 -2.03 20.60 15.68
N ALA A 269 -0.89 20.47 16.35
CA ALA A 269 0.06 19.37 16.19
C ALA A 269 -0.18 18.34 17.29
N TRP A 270 -0.80 17.21 16.93
CA TRP A 270 -0.96 16.05 17.80
C TRP A 270 0.15 15.05 17.47
N PRO A 271 0.98 14.62 18.44
CA PRO A 271 2.09 13.71 18.18
C PRO A 271 1.60 12.38 17.61
N GLY A 272 2.10 11.93 16.45
CA GLY A 272 1.73 10.64 15.86
C GLY A 272 0.44 10.65 15.01
N PHE A 273 -0.29 11.77 14.96
CA PHE A 273 -1.58 11.83 14.27
C PHE A 273 -1.46 11.81 12.74
N GLU A 274 -0.46 12.51 12.20
CA GLU A 274 -0.26 12.57 10.75
C GLU A 274 0.26 11.22 10.22
N GLU A 275 1.09 10.55 11.01
CA GLU A 275 1.61 9.21 10.75
C GLU A 275 0.47 8.20 10.72
N LEU A 276 -0.45 8.26 11.69
CA LEU A 276 -1.62 7.39 11.73
C LEU A 276 -2.61 7.67 10.58
N LEU A 277 -2.85 8.94 10.22
CA LEU A 277 -3.63 9.28 9.04
C LEU A 277 -3.00 8.68 7.77
N ALA A 278 -1.68 8.79 7.62
CA ALA A 278 -0.97 8.19 6.50
C ALA A 278 -1.10 6.66 6.48
N MET A 279 -1.00 5.99 7.63
CA MET A 279 -1.21 4.54 7.73
C MET A 279 -2.62 4.14 7.30
N ILE A 280 -3.66 4.83 7.78
CA ILE A 280 -5.05 4.53 7.41
C ILE A 280 -5.27 4.77 5.91
N ALA A 281 -4.74 5.86 5.35
CA ALA A 281 -4.82 6.13 3.92
C ALA A 281 -4.10 5.08 3.07
N ALA A 282 -2.95 4.59 3.51
CA ALA A 282 -2.25 3.48 2.87
C ALA A 282 -3.09 2.19 2.89
N HIS A 283 -3.81 1.90 3.98
CA HIS A 283 -4.74 0.76 4.04
C HIS A 283 -5.88 0.91 3.02
N VAL A 284 -6.48 2.10 2.91
CA VAL A 284 -7.52 2.37 1.89
C VAL A 284 -6.96 2.15 0.49
N LEU A 285 -5.71 2.56 0.23
CA LEU A 285 -5.05 2.36 -1.06
C LEU A 285 -4.85 0.87 -1.37
N ILE A 286 -4.35 0.09 -0.40
CA ILE A 286 -4.17 -1.37 -0.56
C ILE A 286 -5.51 -2.05 -0.87
N LEU A 287 -6.57 -1.69 -0.15
CA LEU A 287 -7.91 -2.22 -0.40
C LEU A 287 -8.46 -1.79 -1.77
N ALA A 288 -8.24 -0.55 -2.21
CA ALA A 288 -8.65 -0.10 -3.54
C ALA A 288 -7.95 -0.91 -4.66
N VAL A 289 -6.65 -1.18 -4.50
CA VAL A 289 -5.89 -2.04 -5.42
C VAL A 289 -6.40 -3.48 -5.38
N TYR A 290 -6.68 -4.01 -4.18
CA TYR A 290 -7.28 -5.33 -4.03
C TYR A 290 -8.62 -5.42 -4.78
N HIS A 291 -9.51 -4.44 -4.63
CA HIS A 291 -10.78 -4.41 -5.34
C HIS A 291 -10.65 -4.27 -6.86
N ALA A 292 -9.58 -3.65 -7.35
CA ALA A 292 -9.31 -3.56 -8.79
C ALA A 292 -8.84 -4.89 -9.40
N VAL A 293 -8.27 -5.80 -8.62
CA VAL A 293 -7.65 -7.05 -9.11
C VAL A 293 -8.36 -8.32 -8.59
N ARG A 294 -9.31 -8.18 -7.67
CA ARG A 294 -9.94 -9.30 -6.95
C ARG A 294 -10.54 -10.37 -7.89
N PRO A 295 -10.40 -11.67 -7.55
CA PRO A 295 -11.18 -12.74 -8.16
C PRO A 295 -12.66 -12.65 -7.76
N GLY A 296 -13.53 -12.38 -8.75
CA GLY A 296 -14.98 -12.32 -8.56
C GLY A 296 -15.71 -11.61 -9.70
N LEU A 297 -17.04 -11.59 -9.63
CA LEU A 297 -17.87 -10.69 -10.45
C LEU A 297 -17.51 -9.26 -10.12
N VAL A 298 -17.13 -8.46 -11.14
CA VAL A 298 -17.07 -7.02 -10.92
C VAL A 298 -18.53 -6.62 -10.76
N GLN A 299 -18.88 -6.12 -9.59
CA GLN A 299 -20.20 -5.58 -9.36
C GLN A 299 -20.03 -4.08 -9.50
N THR A 300 -20.67 -3.49 -10.49
CA THR A 300 -20.72 -2.04 -10.70
C THR A 300 -20.90 -1.25 -9.39
N PRO A 301 -21.82 -1.62 -8.46
CA PRO A 301 -21.93 -0.93 -7.18
C PRO A 301 -20.66 -1.03 -6.32
N LEU A 302 -20.00 -2.18 -6.27
CA LEU A 302 -18.75 -2.36 -5.53
C LEU A 302 -17.62 -1.47 -6.10
N GLY A 303 -17.52 -1.38 -7.43
CA GLY A 303 -16.57 -0.48 -8.11
C GLY A 303 -16.81 0.98 -7.75
N TRP A 304 -18.06 1.45 -7.83
CA TRP A 304 -18.44 2.82 -7.44
C TRP A 304 -18.15 3.12 -5.97
N PHE A 305 -18.49 2.22 -5.05
CA PHE A 305 -18.23 2.41 -3.62
C PHE A 305 -16.73 2.40 -3.30
N SER A 306 -15.94 1.54 -3.97
CA SER A 306 -14.50 1.52 -3.80
C SER A 306 -13.86 2.81 -4.34
N ALA A 307 -14.26 3.26 -5.52
CA ALA A 307 -13.79 4.51 -6.12
C ALA A 307 -14.17 5.74 -5.27
N THR A 308 -15.42 5.85 -4.81
CA THR A 308 -15.85 6.96 -3.95
C THR A 308 -15.13 6.95 -2.59
N SER A 309 -14.90 5.78 -2.00
CA SER A 309 -14.14 5.65 -0.75
C SER A 309 -12.68 6.09 -0.92
N ALA A 310 -12.02 5.64 -2.00
CA ALA A 310 -10.66 6.05 -2.32
C ALA A 310 -10.57 7.56 -2.62
N MET A 311 -11.56 8.12 -3.34
CA MET A 311 -11.66 9.55 -3.62
C MET A 311 -11.83 10.36 -2.33
N ALA A 312 -12.73 9.95 -1.45
CA ALA A 312 -12.97 10.60 -0.16
C ALA A 312 -11.72 10.59 0.73
N ALA A 313 -11.02 9.45 0.81
CA ALA A 313 -9.76 9.32 1.51
C ALA A 313 -8.67 10.21 0.89
N GLY A 314 -8.56 10.24 -0.45
CA GLY A 314 -7.61 11.08 -1.17
C GLY A 314 -7.86 12.58 -0.94
N ALA A 315 -9.13 13.00 -0.99
CA ALA A 315 -9.54 14.37 -0.68
C ALA A 315 -9.23 14.75 0.78
N ALA A 316 -9.48 13.85 1.74
CA ALA A 316 -9.13 14.05 3.14
C ALA A 316 -7.60 14.18 3.34
N CYS A 317 -6.81 13.41 2.59
CA CYS A 317 -5.36 13.53 2.58
C CYS A 317 -4.90 14.89 2.04
N PHE A 318 -5.41 15.33 0.88
CA PHE A 318 -5.07 16.65 0.34
C PHE A 318 -5.50 17.79 1.27
N PHE A 319 -6.69 17.68 1.86
CA PHE A 319 -7.17 18.66 2.82
C PHE A 319 -6.25 18.75 4.06
N SER A 320 -5.81 17.60 4.57
CA SER A 320 -4.89 17.54 5.71
C SER A 320 -3.52 18.14 5.34
N ALA A 321 -2.98 17.78 4.17
CA ALA A 321 -1.73 18.33 3.64
C ALA A 321 -1.82 19.85 3.34
N TYR A 322 -2.99 20.34 2.92
CA TYR A 322 -3.26 21.77 2.75
C TYR A 322 -3.18 22.53 4.08
N ARG A 323 -3.75 21.97 5.15
CA ARG A 323 -3.76 22.61 6.48
C ARG A 323 -2.39 22.56 7.15
N LYS A 324 -1.70 21.43 7.07
CA LYS A 324 -0.35 21.25 7.58
C LYS A 324 0.42 20.39 6.59
N TRP A 325 1.38 21.01 5.92
CA TRP A 325 2.17 20.33 4.89
C TRP A 325 2.81 19.05 5.43
N ASN A 326 2.48 17.93 4.79
CA ASN A 326 3.11 16.64 5.00
C ASN A 326 3.21 15.94 3.64
N SER A 327 4.44 15.65 3.23
CA SER A 327 4.74 15.02 1.93
C SER A 327 4.14 13.62 1.79
N ASN A 328 4.10 12.85 2.87
CA ASN A 328 3.65 11.46 2.83
C ASN A 328 2.14 11.40 2.63
N ILE A 329 1.39 12.24 3.36
CA ILE A 329 -0.06 12.37 3.19
C ILE A 329 -0.41 12.89 1.79
N ALA A 330 0.34 13.88 1.31
CA ALA A 330 0.15 14.40 -0.04
C ALA A 330 0.40 13.31 -1.13
N GLY A 331 1.47 12.53 -0.98
CA GLY A 331 1.77 11.40 -1.86
C GLY A 331 0.68 10.32 -1.85
N LEU A 332 0.15 9.99 -0.66
CA LEU A 332 -0.98 9.06 -0.53
C LEU A 332 -2.26 9.61 -1.17
N GLY A 333 -2.51 10.92 -1.09
CA GLY A 333 -3.60 11.57 -1.81
C GLY A 333 -3.49 11.38 -3.33
N LEU A 334 -2.29 11.54 -3.90
CA LEU A 334 -2.03 11.29 -5.33
C LEU A 334 -2.23 9.82 -5.69
N ALA A 335 -1.71 8.90 -4.87
CA ALA A 335 -1.86 7.46 -5.09
C ALA A 335 -3.34 7.03 -5.02
N LEU A 336 -4.12 7.54 -4.07
CA LEU A 336 -5.55 7.26 -3.93
C LEU A 336 -6.35 7.79 -5.13
N LEU A 337 -6.07 9.01 -5.62
CA LEU A 337 -6.70 9.50 -6.85
C LEU A 337 -6.34 8.66 -8.08
N THR A 338 -5.11 8.13 -8.14
CA THR A 338 -4.72 7.19 -9.20
C THR A 338 -5.51 5.89 -9.09
N ALA A 339 -5.67 5.36 -7.88
CA ALA A 339 -6.48 4.17 -7.64
C ALA A 339 -7.93 4.39 -8.07
N VAL A 340 -8.53 5.57 -7.82
CA VAL A 340 -9.87 5.93 -8.33
C VAL A 340 -9.95 5.77 -9.84
N ALA A 341 -9.01 6.34 -10.59
CA ALA A 341 -9.00 6.23 -12.04
C ALA A 341 -8.87 4.78 -12.54
N VAL A 342 -8.01 3.98 -11.88
CA VAL A 342 -7.85 2.55 -12.20
C VAL A 342 -9.12 1.76 -11.87
N THR A 343 -9.71 1.94 -10.69
CA THR A 343 -10.95 1.26 -10.28
C THR A 343 -12.09 1.61 -11.24
N LEU A 344 -12.23 2.88 -11.64
CA LEU A 344 -13.24 3.28 -12.62
C LEU A 344 -13.00 2.66 -14.00
N ALA A 345 -11.76 2.63 -14.48
CA ALA A 345 -11.45 2.01 -15.77
C ALA A 345 -11.72 0.50 -15.78
N VAL A 346 -11.35 -0.20 -14.70
CA VAL A 346 -11.60 -1.63 -14.53
C VAL A 346 -13.11 -1.92 -14.43
N MET A 347 -13.89 -1.05 -13.79
CA MET A 347 -15.35 -1.19 -13.69
C MET A 347 -16.07 -1.02 -15.04
N LEU A 348 -15.50 -0.28 -15.99
CA LEU A 348 -16.08 -0.10 -17.32
C LEU A 348 -15.90 -1.34 -18.21
N VAL A 349 -15.14 -2.34 -17.78
CA VAL A 349 -15.02 -3.61 -18.49
C VAL A 349 -16.32 -4.39 -18.33
N ALA A 350 -16.94 -4.75 -19.46
CA ALA A 350 -18.21 -5.49 -19.45
C ALA A 350 -18.10 -6.81 -18.67
N ASP A 351 -19.02 -6.99 -17.72
CA ASP A 351 -19.12 -8.20 -16.91
C ASP A 351 -19.83 -9.31 -17.67
N ASP A 352 -19.06 -10.31 -18.13
CA ASP A 352 -19.63 -11.61 -18.44
C ASP A 352 -19.60 -12.46 -17.16
N PRO A 353 -20.73 -12.65 -16.45
CA PRO A 353 -20.77 -13.34 -15.19
C PRO A 353 -20.35 -14.81 -15.28
N ALA A 354 -20.44 -15.42 -16.47
CA ALA A 354 -20.04 -16.80 -16.74
C ALA A 354 -18.54 -16.94 -17.04
N ALA A 355 -17.85 -15.84 -17.35
CA ALA A 355 -16.42 -15.89 -17.64
C ALA A 355 -15.59 -16.15 -16.37
N GLU A 356 -14.86 -17.26 -16.34
CA GLU A 356 -13.86 -17.58 -15.32
C GLU A 356 -12.89 -16.40 -15.11
N HIS A 357 -12.50 -16.13 -13.86
CA HIS A 357 -11.65 -14.97 -13.49
C HIS A 357 -10.40 -14.84 -14.36
N MET A 358 -9.78 -15.97 -14.71
CA MET A 358 -8.61 -16.04 -15.58
C MET A 358 -8.85 -15.47 -16.98
N ARG A 359 -10.08 -15.52 -17.50
CA ARG A 359 -10.43 -14.92 -18.80
C ARG A 359 -10.56 -13.40 -18.72
N ARG A 360 -10.99 -12.88 -17.56
CA ARG A 360 -11.21 -11.43 -17.33
C ARG A 360 -9.91 -10.68 -17.06
N LEU A 361 -8.97 -11.30 -16.35
CA LEU A 361 -7.76 -10.64 -15.84
C LEU A 361 -7.02 -9.79 -16.90
N PRO A 362 -6.75 -10.24 -18.13
CA PRO A 362 -5.97 -9.42 -19.05
C PRO A 362 -6.78 -8.26 -19.66
N VAL A 363 -8.11 -8.32 -19.63
CA VAL A 363 -8.97 -7.16 -19.96
C VAL A 363 -8.90 -6.11 -18.85
N LEU A 364 -8.92 -6.54 -17.59
CA LEU A 364 -8.72 -5.63 -16.44
C LEU A 364 -7.33 -4.98 -16.49
N LEU A 365 -6.29 -5.74 -16.84
CA LEU A 365 -4.94 -5.21 -17.02
C LEU A 365 -4.83 -4.22 -18.20
N ASN A 366 -5.51 -4.47 -19.34
CA ASN A 366 -5.60 -3.49 -20.42
C ASN A 366 -6.20 -2.16 -19.92
N ALA A 367 -7.32 -2.23 -19.21
CA ALA A 367 -8.01 -1.05 -18.67
C ALA A 367 -7.14 -0.32 -17.63
N ALA A 368 -6.47 -1.07 -16.75
CA ALA A 368 -5.54 -0.53 -15.77
C ALA A 368 -4.34 0.15 -16.45
N ALA A 369 -3.74 -0.47 -17.47
CA ALA A 369 -2.63 0.11 -18.23
C ALA A 369 -3.02 1.44 -18.88
N LEU A 370 -4.20 1.50 -19.50
CA LEU A 370 -4.75 2.72 -20.09
C LEU A 370 -4.96 3.80 -19.01
N ALA A 371 -5.58 3.46 -17.89
CA ALA A 371 -5.80 4.40 -16.78
C ALA A 371 -4.49 4.94 -16.21
N LEU A 372 -3.48 4.07 -16.01
CA LEU A 372 -2.16 4.47 -15.54
C LEU A 372 -1.44 5.38 -16.56
N ALA A 373 -1.60 5.15 -17.86
CA ALA A 373 -1.07 6.02 -18.90
C ALA A 373 -1.73 7.42 -18.86
N VAL A 374 -3.06 7.48 -18.74
CA VAL A 374 -3.80 8.74 -18.60
C VAL A 374 -3.41 9.48 -17.31
N MET A 375 -3.31 8.78 -16.18
CA MET A 375 -2.89 9.39 -14.92
C MET A 375 -1.43 9.86 -14.97
N SER A 376 -0.54 9.12 -15.65
CA SER A 376 0.84 9.57 -15.89
C SER A 376 0.86 10.88 -16.67
N PHE A 377 0.06 10.98 -17.75
CA PHE A 377 -0.09 12.23 -18.50
C PHE A 377 -0.59 13.35 -17.61
N PHE A 378 -1.66 13.11 -16.87
CA PHE A 378 -2.26 14.07 -15.95
C PHE A 378 -1.22 14.63 -14.97
N TYR A 379 -0.44 13.77 -14.32
CA TYR A 379 0.56 14.21 -13.34
C TYR A 379 1.80 14.87 -13.93
N TYR A 380 2.13 14.65 -15.20
CA TYR A 380 3.19 15.41 -15.85
C TYR A 380 2.72 16.75 -16.42
N TRP A 381 1.45 16.83 -16.82
CA TRP A 381 0.81 18.05 -17.29
C TRP A 381 0.56 19.04 -16.14
N LEU A 382 0.04 18.55 -15.02
CA LEU A 382 -0.39 19.35 -13.87
C LEU A 382 0.68 20.30 -13.28
N PRO A 383 1.96 19.90 -13.12
CA PRO A 383 3.07 20.80 -12.80
C PRO A 383 3.12 22.08 -13.64
N GLY A 384 2.90 21.98 -14.96
CA GLY A 384 2.96 23.14 -15.85
C GLY A 384 1.83 24.14 -15.58
N VAL A 385 0.64 23.64 -15.22
CA VAL A 385 -0.50 24.48 -14.83
C VAL A 385 -0.26 25.15 -13.47
N TRP A 386 0.54 24.52 -12.61
CA TRP A 386 0.83 25.00 -11.26
C TRP A 386 2.07 25.88 -11.16
N GLU A 387 2.84 26.07 -12.23
CA GLU A 387 4.02 26.95 -12.21
C GLU A 387 3.68 28.39 -11.81
N GLN A 388 2.46 28.86 -12.11
CA GLN A 388 1.90 30.13 -11.60
C GLN A 388 1.82 30.24 -10.07
N GLN A 389 1.93 29.12 -9.35
CA GLN A 389 1.92 29.04 -7.89
C GLN A 389 3.32 29.15 -7.27
N LEU A 390 4.34 29.42 -8.11
CA LEU A 390 5.70 29.72 -7.69
C LEU A 390 5.92 31.24 -7.75
N ARG A 391 6.58 31.78 -6.73
CA ARG A 391 7.05 33.17 -6.72
C ARG A 391 8.57 33.10 -6.70
N ASP A 392 9.21 33.60 -7.76
CA ASP A 392 10.66 33.54 -7.95
C ASP A 392 11.23 32.11 -7.85
N GLY A 393 10.48 31.13 -8.38
CA GLY A 393 10.82 29.71 -8.30
C GLY A 393 10.54 29.05 -6.93
N VAL A 394 10.10 29.82 -5.94
CA VAL A 394 9.81 29.33 -4.58
C VAL A 394 8.31 29.04 -4.41
N ALA A 395 8.00 27.86 -3.88
CA ALA A 395 6.63 27.45 -3.61
C ALA A 395 6.03 28.17 -2.39
N TRP A 396 5.13 29.13 -2.64
CA TRP A 396 4.43 29.87 -1.58
C TRP A 396 3.05 29.28 -1.25
N THR A 397 2.50 28.41 -2.11
CA THR A 397 1.26 27.66 -1.85
C THR A 397 1.51 26.15 -1.72
N THR A 398 0.56 25.44 -1.10
CA THR A 398 0.57 23.96 -1.01
C THR A 398 0.61 23.33 -2.41
N THR A 399 -0.12 23.91 -3.37
CA THR A 399 -0.14 23.48 -4.76
C THR A 399 1.25 23.64 -5.41
N GLY A 400 1.94 24.76 -5.17
CA GLY A 400 3.32 24.95 -5.61
C GLY A 400 4.27 23.90 -5.03
N ARG A 401 4.08 23.51 -3.75
CA ARG A 401 4.87 22.45 -3.10
C ARG A 401 4.60 21.07 -3.70
N LEU A 402 3.39 20.83 -4.22
CA LEU A 402 3.00 19.56 -4.86
C LEU A 402 3.66 19.34 -6.22
N ILE A 403 4.19 20.38 -6.89
CA ILE A 403 4.82 20.27 -8.23
C ILE A 403 5.88 19.17 -8.28
N GLY A 404 6.79 19.13 -7.29
CA GLY A 404 7.82 18.10 -7.24
C GLY A 404 7.24 16.70 -7.02
N TYR A 405 6.18 16.59 -6.22
CA TYR A 405 5.54 15.32 -5.87
C TYR A 405 4.70 14.76 -7.02
N THR A 406 4.01 15.60 -7.79
CA THR A 406 3.28 15.15 -8.98
C THR A 406 4.23 14.68 -10.07
N ARG A 407 5.38 15.33 -10.27
CA ARG A 407 6.42 14.82 -11.18
C ARG A 407 6.92 13.43 -10.77
N ARG A 408 7.18 13.21 -9.47
CA ARG A 408 7.59 11.89 -8.94
C ARG A 408 6.45 10.86 -9.05
N ALA A 409 5.22 11.26 -8.75
CA ALA A 409 4.05 10.39 -8.91
C ALA A 409 3.86 9.96 -10.36
N GLY A 410 3.97 10.89 -11.32
CA GLY A 410 3.94 10.57 -12.75
C GLY A 410 5.01 9.54 -13.14
N PHE A 411 6.21 9.61 -12.56
CA PHE A 411 7.26 8.63 -12.81
C PHE A 411 6.91 7.25 -12.23
N MET A 412 6.48 7.21 -10.97
CA MET A 412 6.10 5.95 -10.31
C MET A 412 4.91 5.27 -10.97
N ILE A 413 3.91 6.05 -11.40
CA ILE A 413 2.70 5.54 -12.08
C ILE A 413 3.05 5.06 -13.48
N ALA A 414 3.92 5.76 -14.21
CA ALA A 414 4.41 5.29 -15.50
C ALA A 414 5.22 3.99 -15.35
N ALA A 415 6.08 3.89 -14.33
CA ALA A 415 6.82 2.66 -14.02
C ALA A 415 5.88 1.50 -13.68
N LEU A 416 4.82 1.75 -12.91
CA LEU A 416 3.78 0.76 -12.64
C LEU A 416 3.03 0.35 -13.92
N GLY A 417 2.74 1.31 -14.80
CA GLY A 417 2.15 1.04 -16.12
C GLY A 417 3.03 0.14 -16.98
N VAL A 418 4.35 0.36 -16.98
CA VAL A 418 5.33 -0.51 -17.66
C VAL A 418 5.36 -1.91 -17.03
N LEU A 419 5.26 -2.02 -15.70
CA LEU A 419 5.20 -3.32 -15.03
C LEU A 419 3.91 -4.08 -15.41
N VAL A 420 2.78 -3.39 -15.44
CA VAL A 420 1.50 -3.94 -15.93
C VAL A 420 1.63 -4.39 -17.39
N ALA A 421 2.31 -3.60 -18.24
CA ALA A 421 2.60 -3.97 -19.63
C ALA A 421 3.35 -5.30 -19.74
N PHE A 422 4.43 -5.46 -18.97
CA PHE A 422 5.20 -6.71 -18.97
C PHE A 422 4.37 -7.89 -18.44
N ASN A 423 3.59 -7.71 -17.38
CA ASN A 423 2.68 -8.74 -16.91
C ASN A 423 1.68 -9.16 -18.01
N MET A 424 1.11 -8.20 -18.75
CA MET A 424 0.22 -8.50 -19.87
C MET A 424 0.91 -9.25 -21.01
N THR A 425 2.21 -9.00 -21.24
CA THR A 425 2.98 -9.73 -22.26
C THR A 425 3.14 -11.21 -21.91
N THR A 426 3.30 -11.56 -20.62
CA THR A 426 3.43 -12.97 -20.21
C THR A 426 2.15 -13.79 -20.41
N TRP A 427 1.01 -13.13 -20.61
CA TRP A 427 -0.26 -13.75 -20.98
C TRP A 427 -0.38 -13.89 -22.50
N PRO A 428 -0.84 -15.02 -23.07
CA PRO A 428 -1.37 -16.24 -22.43
C PRO A 428 -0.31 -17.31 -22.10
N GLY A 429 0.98 -17.09 -22.34
CA GLY A 429 2.03 -18.13 -22.24
C GLY A 429 2.25 -18.75 -20.86
N GLY A 430 1.59 -18.27 -19.80
CA GLY A 430 1.58 -18.91 -18.49
C GLY A 430 0.82 -20.23 -18.50
N ARG A 431 1.22 -21.18 -17.63
CA ARG A 431 0.62 -22.52 -17.49
C ARG A 431 -0.88 -22.56 -17.14
N MET A 432 -1.54 -21.41 -17.04
CA MET A 432 -2.92 -21.25 -16.56
C MET A 432 -3.88 -20.59 -17.56
N SER A 433 -3.53 -20.44 -18.84
CA SER A 433 -4.45 -19.85 -19.83
C SER A 433 -5.36 -20.90 -20.48
N PHE A 434 -6.68 -20.72 -20.40
CA PHE A 434 -7.69 -21.64 -20.97
C PHE A 434 -8.21 -21.23 -22.36
N GLY A 435 -7.38 -20.61 -23.20
CA GLY A 435 -7.74 -20.34 -24.60
C GLY A 435 -6.91 -19.23 -25.29
N PRO A 436 -7.01 -19.12 -26.63
CA PRO A 436 -6.33 -18.09 -27.39
C PRO A 436 -6.89 -16.69 -27.07
N ASP A 437 -6.06 -15.85 -26.45
CA ASP A 437 -6.34 -14.44 -26.16
C ASP A 437 -6.09 -13.54 -27.39
N ASN A 438 -6.92 -13.68 -28.43
CA ASN A 438 -6.63 -13.10 -29.75
C ASN A 438 -7.74 -12.17 -30.28
N THR A 439 -8.65 -11.65 -29.45
CA THR A 439 -9.72 -10.78 -29.98
C THR A 439 -9.13 -9.43 -30.45
N PRO A 440 -9.51 -8.92 -31.66
CA PRO A 440 -8.97 -7.67 -32.19
C PRO A 440 -9.15 -6.47 -31.24
N ALA A 441 -10.30 -6.40 -30.56
CA ALA A 441 -10.58 -5.34 -29.60
C ALA A 441 -9.57 -5.32 -28.43
N ARG A 442 -9.16 -6.49 -27.92
CA ARG A 442 -8.18 -6.59 -26.84
C ARG A 442 -6.78 -6.21 -27.30
N TRP A 443 -6.44 -6.60 -28.53
CA TRP A 443 -5.21 -6.17 -29.20
C TRP A 443 -5.12 -4.65 -29.30
N ILE A 444 -6.15 -4.04 -29.86
CA ILE A 444 -6.20 -2.58 -30.07
C ILE A 444 -6.16 -1.86 -28.72
N ALA A 445 -6.94 -2.31 -27.73
CA ALA A 445 -6.96 -1.67 -26.41
C ALA A 445 -5.60 -1.77 -25.68
N GLY A 446 -4.98 -2.96 -25.67
CA GLY A 446 -3.66 -3.15 -25.07
C GLY A 446 -2.59 -2.32 -25.76
N LEU A 447 -2.53 -2.36 -27.10
CA LEU A 447 -1.58 -1.56 -27.86
C LEU A 447 -1.82 -0.06 -27.69
N ALA A 448 -3.07 0.40 -27.65
CA ALA A 448 -3.39 1.80 -27.42
C ALA A 448 -2.92 2.29 -26.05
N GLY A 449 -3.12 1.48 -24.99
CA GLY A 449 -2.63 1.80 -23.65
C GLY A 449 -1.10 1.91 -23.59
N LEU A 450 -0.38 0.96 -24.21
CA LEU A 450 1.09 0.95 -24.25
C LEU A 450 1.66 2.06 -25.13
N LEU A 451 1.00 2.36 -26.26
CA LEU A 451 1.36 3.45 -27.14
C LEU A 451 1.15 4.79 -26.42
N LEU A 452 0.03 4.98 -25.73
CA LEU A 452 -0.22 6.17 -24.94
C LEU A 452 0.84 6.35 -23.86
N LEU A 453 1.19 5.27 -23.13
CA LEU A 453 2.24 5.31 -22.12
C LEU A 453 3.61 5.68 -22.73
N ALA A 454 3.95 5.12 -23.89
CA ALA A 454 5.18 5.44 -24.62
C ALA A 454 5.20 6.89 -25.12
N ILE A 455 4.08 7.41 -25.65
CA ILE A 455 3.94 8.81 -26.10
C ILE A 455 4.11 9.76 -24.92
N VAL A 456 3.46 9.47 -23.78
CA VAL A 456 3.53 10.31 -22.59
C VAL A 456 4.97 10.34 -22.05
N THR A 457 5.55 9.17 -21.77
CA THR A 457 6.91 9.09 -21.24
C THR A 457 7.95 9.66 -22.21
N GLY A 458 7.82 9.38 -23.51
CA GLY A 458 8.73 9.89 -24.53
C GLY A 458 8.60 11.40 -24.76
N GLY A 459 7.38 11.92 -24.82
CA GLY A 459 7.11 13.35 -24.96
C GLY A 459 7.69 14.16 -23.80
N PHE A 460 7.49 13.68 -22.55
CA PHE A 460 8.07 14.33 -21.38
C PHE A 460 9.58 14.10 -21.25
N ALA A 461 10.12 12.95 -21.69
CA ALA A 461 11.56 12.72 -21.75
C ALA A 461 12.25 13.73 -22.67
N LEU A 462 11.71 13.95 -23.87
CA LEU A 462 12.22 14.94 -24.83
C LEU A 462 12.09 16.36 -24.30
N LYS A 463 10.93 16.71 -23.72
CA LYS A 463 10.68 18.05 -23.19
C LYS A 463 11.62 18.41 -22.02
N ARG A 464 11.90 17.45 -21.13
CA ARG A 464 12.69 17.67 -19.91
C ARG A 464 14.15 17.24 -20.01
N ARG A 465 14.52 16.58 -21.11
CA ARG A 465 15.82 15.91 -21.30
C ARG A 465 16.13 14.91 -20.18
N ASP A 466 15.14 14.11 -19.80
CA ASP A 466 15.19 13.21 -18.64
C ASP A 466 15.40 11.75 -19.06
N ALA A 467 16.59 11.20 -18.79
CA ALA A 467 16.98 9.85 -19.19
C ALA A 467 16.14 8.73 -18.50
N PRO A 468 15.83 8.78 -17.19
CA PRO A 468 14.86 7.89 -16.56
C PRO A 468 13.52 7.76 -17.30
N LEU A 469 12.95 8.87 -17.79
CA LEU A 469 11.70 8.83 -18.57
C LEU A 469 11.90 8.18 -19.94
N ALA A 470 13.04 8.44 -20.57
CA ALA A 470 13.39 7.76 -21.81
C ALA A 470 13.51 6.25 -21.62
N THR A 471 14.07 5.79 -20.48
CA THR A 471 14.11 4.37 -20.11
C THR A 471 12.71 3.76 -19.99
N LEU A 472 11.77 4.45 -19.34
CA LEU A 472 10.38 3.98 -19.26
C LEU A 472 9.71 3.92 -20.64
N CYS A 473 9.99 4.88 -21.52
CA CYS A 473 9.50 4.87 -22.89
C CYS A 473 10.04 3.67 -23.68
N VAL A 474 11.35 3.43 -23.63
CA VAL A 474 12.00 2.27 -24.27
C VAL A 474 11.43 0.95 -23.72
N ALA A 475 11.24 0.86 -22.41
CA ALA A 475 10.65 -0.31 -21.77
C ALA A 475 9.18 -0.52 -22.19
N SER A 476 8.39 0.56 -22.29
CA SER A 476 7.01 0.51 -22.79
C SER A 476 6.95 0.07 -24.26
N LEU A 477 7.84 0.56 -25.11
CA LEU A 477 7.96 0.12 -26.51
C LEU A 477 8.37 -1.35 -26.62
N ALA A 478 9.32 -1.80 -25.80
CA ALA A 478 9.70 -3.21 -25.73
C ALA A 478 8.53 -4.09 -25.28
N GLY A 479 7.79 -3.66 -24.25
CA GLY A 479 6.56 -4.31 -23.81
C GLY A 479 5.50 -4.35 -24.91
N MET A 480 5.34 -3.29 -25.69
CA MET A 480 4.41 -3.23 -26.82
C MET A 480 4.78 -4.22 -27.93
N VAL A 481 6.07 -4.28 -28.31
CA VAL A 481 6.57 -5.24 -29.31
C VAL A 481 6.35 -6.67 -28.83
N LEU A 482 6.67 -6.96 -27.56
CA LEU A 482 6.50 -8.29 -26.99
C LEU A 482 5.01 -8.68 -26.86
N PHE A 483 4.16 -7.73 -26.47
CA PHE A 483 2.71 -7.90 -26.41
C PHE A 483 2.13 -8.28 -27.78
N ALA A 484 2.52 -7.56 -28.84
CA ALA A 484 2.11 -7.85 -30.21
C ALA A 484 2.64 -9.21 -30.68
N PHE A 485 3.93 -9.49 -30.45
CA PHE A 485 4.56 -10.73 -30.91
C PHE A 485 3.94 -11.98 -30.28
N ILE A 486 3.68 -11.96 -28.97
CA ILE A 486 3.13 -13.12 -28.24
C ILE A 486 1.71 -13.45 -28.69
N ARG A 487 0.93 -12.45 -29.09
CA ARG A 487 -0.45 -12.66 -29.53
C ARG A 487 -0.59 -12.76 -31.04
N TRP A 488 0.50 -12.64 -31.81
CA TRP A 488 0.46 -12.64 -33.27
C TRP A 488 -0.11 -14.01 -33.70
N PRO A 489 -1.12 -14.07 -34.58
CA PRO A 489 -1.61 -15.34 -35.13
C PRO A 489 -0.49 -16.29 -35.56
N HIS A 490 -0.69 -17.61 -35.39
CA HIS A 490 0.27 -18.60 -35.87
C HIS A 490 0.46 -18.41 -37.38
N SER A 491 1.70 -18.14 -37.77
CA SER A 491 2.12 -17.91 -39.14
C SER A 491 3.55 -18.42 -39.29
N ASP A 492 3.94 -18.77 -40.51
CA ASP A 492 5.30 -19.26 -40.79
C ASP A 492 6.36 -18.23 -40.38
N LEU A 493 6.06 -16.93 -40.56
CA LEU A 493 6.93 -15.85 -40.10
C LEU A 493 7.10 -15.86 -38.58
N ARG A 494 6.00 -15.98 -37.81
CA ARG A 494 6.09 -16.06 -36.35
C ARG A 494 6.88 -17.29 -35.90
N GLY A 495 6.63 -18.44 -36.53
CA GLY A 495 7.36 -19.68 -36.29
C GLY A 495 8.85 -19.52 -36.57
N TRP A 496 9.19 -18.91 -37.71
CA TRP A 496 10.57 -18.61 -38.10
C TRP A 496 11.26 -17.65 -37.10
N ILE A 497 10.59 -16.57 -36.69
CA ILE A 497 11.13 -15.64 -35.68
C ILE A 497 11.36 -16.35 -34.35
N ALA A 498 10.40 -17.18 -33.90
CA ALA A 498 10.52 -17.91 -32.64
C ALA A 498 11.67 -18.93 -32.67
N GLN A 499 11.84 -19.67 -33.77
CA GLN A 499 12.93 -20.62 -33.95
C GLN A 499 14.30 -19.92 -34.05
N ASN A 500 14.34 -18.72 -34.63
CA ASN A 500 15.57 -17.94 -34.84
C ASN A 500 15.70 -16.75 -33.88
N ALA A 501 15.03 -16.80 -32.72
CA ALA A 501 14.94 -15.67 -31.78
C ALA A 501 16.32 -15.16 -31.34
N ALA A 502 17.31 -16.06 -31.19
CA ALA A 502 18.68 -15.69 -30.85
C ALA A 502 19.34 -14.77 -31.90
N VAL A 503 19.16 -15.07 -33.18
CA VAL A 503 19.68 -14.25 -34.30
C VAL A 503 18.93 -12.93 -34.37
N VAL A 504 17.59 -12.97 -34.26
CA VAL A 504 16.74 -11.77 -34.31
C VAL A 504 17.10 -10.79 -33.20
N LEU A 505 17.29 -11.27 -31.97
CA LEU A 505 17.69 -10.45 -30.82
C LEU A 505 19.10 -9.87 -30.99
N ALA A 506 20.05 -10.64 -31.52
CA ALA A 506 21.40 -10.14 -31.82
C ALA A 506 21.39 -9.08 -32.94
N GLY A 507 20.60 -9.29 -33.99
CA GLY A 507 20.41 -8.30 -35.06
C GLY A 507 19.75 -7.01 -34.53
N ALA A 508 18.72 -7.15 -33.68
CA ALA A 508 18.09 -6.03 -33.01
C ALA A 508 19.08 -5.27 -32.12
N ALA A 509 19.98 -5.96 -31.41
CA ALA A 509 21.03 -5.33 -30.61
C ALA A 509 21.92 -4.41 -31.46
N LEU A 510 22.30 -4.84 -32.66
CA LEU A 510 23.09 -4.03 -33.59
C LEU A 510 22.33 -2.78 -34.05
N ILE A 511 21.06 -2.92 -34.47
CA ILE A 511 20.24 -1.80 -34.91
C ILE A 511 20.05 -0.78 -33.77
N VAL A 512 19.74 -1.26 -32.57
CA VAL A 512 19.55 -0.43 -31.39
C VAL A 512 20.86 0.26 -30.98
N LEU A 513 22.01 -0.42 -31.10
CA LEU A 513 23.32 0.19 -30.83
C LEU A 513 23.61 1.34 -31.81
N LEU A 514 23.38 1.13 -33.10
CA LEU A 514 23.59 2.15 -34.12
C LEU A 514 22.70 3.38 -33.87
N ALA A 515 21.45 3.16 -33.49
CA ALA A 515 20.56 4.24 -33.05
C ALA A 515 21.11 4.95 -31.80
N ALA A 516 21.53 4.20 -30.77
CA ALA A 516 22.08 4.74 -29.54
C ALA A 516 23.35 5.59 -29.77
N GLU A 517 24.16 5.26 -30.78
CA GLU A 517 25.36 6.02 -31.13
C GLU A 517 25.08 7.29 -31.95
N TRP A 518 23.95 7.33 -32.65
CA TRP A 518 23.51 8.49 -33.43
C TRP A 518 22.77 9.53 -32.58
N LEU A 519 21.96 9.07 -31.62
CA LEU A 519 21.06 9.91 -30.81
C LEU A 519 21.72 11.05 -30.00
N PRO A 520 22.96 10.94 -29.46
CA PRO A 520 23.61 12.03 -28.74
C PRO A 520 23.76 13.33 -29.56
N ARG A 521 23.64 13.25 -30.89
CA ARG A 521 23.70 14.40 -31.79
C ARG A 521 22.33 15.05 -32.07
N THR A 522 21.27 14.53 -31.46
CA THR A 522 19.89 14.92 -31.74
C THR A 522 19.16 15.38 -30.48
N ARG A 523 17.94 15.92 -30.63
CA ARG A 523 17.07 16.24 -29.48
C ARG A 523 16.67 15.02 -28.64
N ALA A 524 16.87 13.82 -29.17
CA ALA A 524 16.58 12.54 -28.51
C ALA A 524 17.80 11.95 -27.78
N GLU A 525 18.81 12.76 -27.46
CA GLU A 525 19.94 12.43 -26.56
C GLU A 525 19.54 11.66 -25.28
N PRO A 526 18.43 11.99 -24.56
CA PRO A 526 18.07 11.30 -23.32
C PRO A 526 17.82 9.79 -23.48
N PHE A 527 17.52 9.33 -24.70
CA PHE A 527 17.31 7.92 -25.01
C PHE A 527 18.61 7.15 -25.22
N ALA A 528 19.72 7.84 -25.49
CA ALA A 528 20.99 7.20 -25.79
C ALA A 528 21.44 6.24 -24.68
N PRO A 529 21.46 6.61 -23.37
CA PRO A 529 21.88 5.70 -22.31
C PRO A 529 21.03 4.42 -22.24
N SER A 530 19.70 4.55 -22.34
CA SER A 530 18.77 3.44 -22.22
C SER A 530 18.92 2.47 -23.40
N LEU A 531 18.97 2.98 -24.63
CA LEU A 531 19.19 2.15 -25.82
C LEU A 531 20.57 1.48 -25.79
N TRP A 532 21.58 2.17 -25.26
CA TRP A 532 22.92 1.63 -25.14
C TRP A 532 22.97 0.44 -24.16
N ILE A 533 22.33 0.56 -22.99
CA ILE A 533 22.19 -0.55 -22.03
C ILE A 533 21.42 -1.72 -22.67
N SER A 534 20.32 -1.43 -23.37
CA SER A 534 19.55 -2.46 -24.05
C SER A 534 20.37 -3.20 -25.12
N ALA A 535 21.14 -2.47 -25.93
CA ALA A 535 21.93 -3.03 -27.01
C ALA A 535 23.20 -3.76 -26.55
N ALA A 536 23.89 -3.24 -25.53
CA ALA A 536 25.17 -3.81 -25.07
C ALA A 536 25.01 -4.90 -24.01
N MET A 537 23.88 -4.94 -23.29
CA MET A 537 23.66 -5.87 -22.18
C MET A 537 22.40 -6.72 -22.34
N LEU A 538 21.21 -6.10 -22.39
CA LEU A 538 19.94 -6.85 -22.28
C LEU A 538 19.66 -7.74 -23.50
N LEU A 539 19.77 -7.20 -24.72
CA LEU A 539 19.53 -7.95 -25.95
C LEU A 539 20.59 -9.04 -26.19
N PRO A 540 21.91 -8.78 -26.00
CA PRO A 540 22.92 -9.83 -26.03
C PRO A 540 22.67 -10.94 -25.02
N ALA A 541 22.35 -10.61 -23.77
CA ALA A 541 22.05 -11.61 -22.75
C ALA A 541 20.83 -12.45 -23.13
N ALA A 542 19.75 -11.83 -23.63
CA ALA A 542 18.58 -12.54 -24.11
C ALA A 542 18.89 -13.45 -25.31
N ALA A 543 19.69 -12.98 -26.27
CA ALA A 543 20.13 -13.79 -27.42
C ALA A 543 20.97 -15.01 -27.00
N LEU A 544 21.88 -14.83 -26.04
CA LEU A 544 22.69 -15.92 -25.49
C LEU A 544 21.85 -16.93 -24.71
N LEU A 545 20.88 -16.46 -23.91
CA LEU A 545 19.94 -17.36 -23.22
C LEU A 545 19.16 -18.21 -24.23
N GLN A 546 18.67 -17.63 -25.33
CA GLN A 546 17.99 -18.39 -26.38
C GLN A 546 18.90 -19.41 -27.08
N CYS A 547 20.21 -19.15 -27.17
CA CYS A 547 21.17 -20.12 -27.72
C CYS A 547 21.32 -21.40 -26.85
N THR A 548 21.04 -21.32 -25.54
CA THR A 548 21.15 -22.48 -24.63
C THR A 548 20.03 -23.51 -24.81
N GLY A 549 18.93 -23.15 -25.48
CA GLY A 549 17.83 -24.06 -25.77
C GLY A 549 18.21 -25.22 -26.69
N ARG A 550 17.50 -26.35 -26.57
CA ARG A 550 17.71 -27.57 -27.37
C ARG A 550 17.27 -27.45 -28.85
N LEU A 551 16.57 -26.38 -29.23
CA LEU A 551 15.89 -26.25 -30.52
C LEU A 551 16.62 -25.39 -31.57
N ALA A 552 17.81 -24.87 -31.27
CA ALA A 552 18.53 -24.01 -32.22
C ALA A 552 19.14 -24.85 -33.35
N GLY A 553 18.74 -24.58 -34.61
CA GLY A 553 19.38 -25.17 -35.79
C GLY A 553 20.89 -24.92 -35.78
N GLY A 554 21.69 -25.84 -36.33
CA GLY A 554 23.16 -25.81 -36.15
C GLY A 554 23.88 -24.54 -36.63
N TRP A 555 23.23 -23.70 -37.45
CA TRP A 555 23.78 -22.42 -37.94
C TRP A 555 23.39 -21.21 -37.08
N VAL A 556 22.35 -21.33 -36.25
CA VAL A 556 21.80 -20.25 -35.43
C VAL A 556 22.85 -19.74 -34.45
N ARG A 557 23.48 -20.66 -33.69
CA ARG A 557 24.50 -20.32 -32.68
C ARG A 557 25.72 -19.57 -33.25
N PRO A 558 26.43 -20.09 -34.29
CA PRO A 558 27.58 -19.37 -34.83
C PRO A 558 27.18 -18.01 -35.40
N LEU A 559 26.03 -17.89 -36.09
CA LEU A 559 25.57 -16.61 -36.60
C LEU A 559 25.26 -15.61 -35.48
N THR A 560 24.56 -16.04 -34.41
CA THR A 560 24.29 -15.20 -33.24
C THR A 560 25.59 -14.70 -32.62
N PHE A 561 26.59 -15.58 -32.42
CA PHE A 561 27.89 -15.18 -31.86
C PHE A 561 28.65 -14.21 -32.77
N ALA A 562 28.62 -14.41 -34.09
CA ALA A 562 29.22 -13.48 -35.04
C ALA A 562 28.57 -12.09 -34.96
N ILE A 563 27.23 -12.01 -34.96
CA ILE A 563 26.51 -10.74 -34.88
C ILE A 563 26.79 -10.04 -33.54
N LEU A 564 26.73 -10.77 -32.42
CA LEU A 564 27.06 -10.19 -31.11
C LEU A 564 28.53 -9.75 -31.03
N GLY A 565 29.44 -10.50 -31.65
CA GLY A 565 30.84 -10.08 -31.82
C GLY A 565 30.95 -8.72 -32.51
N ILE A 566 30.22 -8.52 -33.62
CA ILE A 566 30.15 -7.23 -34.32
C ILE A 566 29.58 -6.14 -33.41
N VAL A 567 28.48 -6.41 -32.68
CA VAL A 567 27.88 -5.46 -31.73
C VAL A 567 28.92 -4.98 -30.71
N TYR A 568 29.68 -5.89 -30.12
CA TYR A 568 30.70 -5.53 -29.12
C TYR A 568 31.93 -4.84 -29.74
N VAL A 569 32.31 -5.16 -30.98
CA VAL A 569 33.34 -4.40 -31.71
C VAL A 569 32.88 -2.95 -31.93
N VAL A 570 31.66 -2.75 -32.43
CA VAL A 570 31.09 -1.42 -32.68
C VAL A 570 30.99 -0.64 -31.36
N ALA A 571 30.52 -1.26 -30.28
CA ALA A 571 30.41 -0.63 -28.97
C ALA A 571 31.79 -0.30 -28.35
N GLY A 572 32.80 -1.15 -28.60
CA GLY A 572 34.16 -1.04 -28.07
C GLY A 572 35.12 -0.18 -28.89
N ALA A 573 34.75 0.23 -30.10
CA ALA A 573 35.61 1.00 -31.02
C ALA A 573 36.02 2.38 -30.47
N ARG A 574 35.27 2.94 -29.51
CA ARG A 574 35.61 4.22 -28.87
C ARG A 574 36.65 4.04 -27.76
N GLN A 575 37.59 4.98 -27.67
CA GLN A 575 38.76 4.95 -26.76
C GLN A 575 38.43 4.63 -25.29
N ARG A 576 37.25 5.08 -24.80
CA ARG A 576 36.82 4.88 -23.40
C ARG A 576 36.11 3.54 -23.12
N ARG A 577 35.92 2.67 -24.13
CA ARG A 577 35.10 1.45 -24.01
C ARG A 577 35.77 0.17 -24.54
N ARG A 578 37.10 0.20 -24.69
CA ARG A 578 37.89 -0.91 -25.26
C ARG A 578 37.74 -2.25 -24.52
N LEU A 579 37.32 -2.24 -23.25
CA LEU A 579 37.04 -3.47 -22.49
C LEU A 579 35.97 -4.35 -23.15
N LEU A 580 35.09 -3.79 -23.97
CA LEU A 580 34.07 -4.56 -24.72
C LEU A 580 34.64 -5.34 -25.90
N LEU A 581 35.88 -5.09 -26.30
CA LEU A 581 36.55 -5.90 -27.32
C LEU A 581 36.88 -7.31 -26.80
N ILE A 582 36.97 -7.50 -25.47
CA ILE A 582 37.21 -8.81 -24.85
C ILE A 582 36.05 -9.78 -25.12
N PRO A 583 34.77 -9.47 -24.76
CA PRO A 583 33.65 -10.34 -25.11
C PRO A 583 33.48 -10.48 -26.62
N ALA A 584 33.82 -9.46 -27.42
CA ALA A 584 33.80 -9.59 -28.88
C ALA A 584 34.74 -10.70 -29.38
N ALA A 585 36.01 -10.67 -28.95
CA ALA A 585 37.00 -11.68 -29.31
C ALA A 585 36.57 -13.08 -28.85
N ALA A 586 36.04 -13.21 -27.63
CA ALA A 586 35.53 -14.48 -27.11
C ALA A 586 34.38 -15.04 -27.97
N LEU A 587 33.44 -14.19 -28.39
CA LEU A 587 32.31 -14.58 -29.24
C LEU A 587 32.76 -14.98 -30.65
N PHE A 588 33.73 -14.28 -31.25
CA PHE A 588 34.28 -14.68 -32.55
C PHE A 588 35.05 -16.00 -32.48
N LEU A 589 35.84 -16.23 -31.42
CA LEU A 589 36.52 -17.51 -31.19
C LEU A 589 35.50 -18.65 -31.00
N ALA A 590 34.45 -18.42 -30.21
CA ALA A 590 33.38 -19.39 -30.03
C ALA A 590 32.64 -19.69 -31.35
N CYS A 591 32.37 -18.67 -32.17
CA CYS A 591 31.80 -18.83 -33.51
C CYS A 591 32.70 -19.70 -34.41
N GLY A 592 33.99 -19.37 -34.49
CA GLY A 592 34.97 -20.12 -35.28
C GLY A 592 35.08 -21.58 -34.85
N ALA A 593 35.13 -21.84 -33.54
CA ALA A 593 35.19 -23.20 -33.01
C ALA A 593 33.93 -24.02 -33.36
N LEU A 594 32.75 -23.41 -33.32
CA LEU A 594 31.50 -24.07 -33.71
C LEU A 594 31.45 -24.37 -35.21
N LEU A 595 31.93 -23.48 -36.08
CA LEU A 595 32.00 -23.70 -37.52
C LEU A 595 33.00 -24.81 -37.86
N LEU A 596 34.18 -24.80 -37.26
CA LEU A 596 35.21 -25.82 -37.45
C LEU A 596 34.76 -27.21 -37.00
N ARG A 597 34.00 -27.31 -35.90
CA ARG A 597 33.46 -28.60 -35.43
C ARG A 597 32.44 -29.22 -36.41
N ARG A 598 31.76 -28.40 -37.20
CA ARG A 598 30.72 -28.85 -38.12
C ARG A 598 31.28 -29.27 -39.48
N TRP A 599 32.35 -28.59 -39.93
CA TRP A 599 33.03 -28.84 -41.20
C TRP A 599 33.42 -30.32 -41.46
N PRO A 600 34.01 -31.07 -40.51
CA PRO A 600 34.45 -32.44 -40.78
C PRO A 600 33.29 -33.45 -40.92
N MET A 601 32.10 -33.18 -40.37
CA MET A 601 30.97 -34.12 -40.47
C MET A 601 30.29 -34.07 -41.84
N ASP A 602 30.12 -32.87 -42.41
CA ASP A 602 29.48 -32.72 -43.73
C ASP A 602 30.38 -33.20 -44.87
N TRP A 603 31.71 -33.14 -44.70
CA TRP A 603 32.67 -33.67 -45.67
C TRP A 603 32.73 -35.20 -45.64
N ALA A 604 32.73 -35.81 -44.46
CA ALA A 604 32.70 -37.27 -44.31
C ALA A 604 31.38 -37.87 -44.84
N ALA A 605 30.23 -37.24 -44.56
CA ALA A 605 28.94 -37.70 -45.06
C ALA A 605 28.82 -37.64 -46.60
N ARG A 606 29.43 -36.62 -47.24
CA ARG A 606 29.47 -36.48 -48.70
C ARG A 606 30.47 -37.42 -49.40
N LEU A 607 31.46 -37.96 -48.68
CA LEU A 607 32.40 -38.95 -49.22
C LEU A 607 31.84 -40.38 -49.17
N THR A 608 30.83 -40.62 -48.33
CA THR A 608 30.20 -41.94 -48.14
C THR A 608 28.87 -42.11 -48.90
N SER A 609 28.38 -41.05 -49.55
CA SER A 609 27.24 -41.05 -50.48
C SER A 609 27.73 -40.93 -51.91
#